data_AF-A0A7X5L8A1-F1
#
_entry.id   AF-A0A7X5L8A1-F1
#
_cell.length_a   1.000
_cell.length_b   1.000
_cell.length_c   1.000
_cell.angle_alpha   90.00
_cell.angle_beta   90.00
_cell.angle_gamma   90.00
#
_symmetry.space_group_name_H-M   'P 1'
#
loop_
_entity.id
_entity.type
_entity.pdbx_description
1 polymer ?
#
loop_
_entity_poly.entity_id
_entity_poly.type
_entity_poly.pdbx_seq_one_letter_code
_entity_poly.pdbx_strand_id
1 'polypeptide(L)'
;MTSYPSTNVPTFTFHNYKVYVNTACIKSLPDFDYVQIMVNPTEKKLTLHPCSEYEKNALRWCSATVKRSPRRIACRIFFAKVMALMNWNPGSRYKLFGNLIRSNKDAIFTFDLTIPEVCENPDNPDYRSIQAAASNGYTVFCLQTEPKNEIKEV
;
A
#
# COMPACT_ATOMS: atom_id res chain seq x y z
N MET A 1 -12.54 -25.35 -17.44
CA MET A 1 -13.84 -24.85 -16.93
C MET A 1 -13.67 -24.72 -15.42
N THR A 2 -13.64 -23.55 -14.78
CA THR A 2 -14.43 -22.32 -14.95
C THR A 2 -13.58 -21.08 -14.61
N SER A 3 -13.62 -20.06 -15.47
CA SER A 3 -13.15 -18.71 -15.15
C SER A 3 -14.17 -18.04 -14.21
N TYR A 4 -13.86 -17.93 -12.91
CA TYR A 4 -14.70 -17.19 -11.97
C TYR A 4 -14.11 -15.81 -11.70
N PRO A 5 -14.88 -14.72 -11.86
CA PRO A 5 -14.39 -13.38 -11.58
C PRO A 5 -14.16 -13.26 -10.07
N SER A 6 -12.92 -13.02 -9.67
CA SER A 6 -12.49 -12.77 -8.28
C SER A 6 -13.03 -11.44 -7.69
N THR A 7 -14.19 -10.97 -8.18
CA THR A 7 -14.69 -9.60 -8.04
C THR A 7 -15.40 -9.31 -6.71
N ASN A 8 -15.54 -10.29 -5.82
CA ASN A 8 -16.25 -10.09 -4.54
C ASN A 8 -15.34 -9.90 -3.33
N VAL A 9 -14.07 -10.30 -3.39
CA VAL A 9 -13.17 -10.18 -2.24
C VAL A 9 -12.49 -8.80 -2.26
N PRO A 10 -12.58 -8.01 -1.18
CA PRO A 10 -11.81 -6.78 -1.02
C PRO A 10 -10.31 -7.02 -1.20
N THR A 11 -9.65 -6.23 -2.04
CA THR A 11 -8.19 -6.31 -2.18
C THR A 11 -7.53 -4.94 -2.13
N PHE A 12 -6.32 -4.92 -1.58
CA PHE A 12 -5.45 -3.75 -1.53
C PHE A 12 -4.14 -4.08 -2.25
N THR A 13 -3.71 -3.25 -3.19
CA THR A 13 -2.53 -3.50 -4.02
C THR A 13 -1.49 -2.41 -3.82
N PHE A 14 -0.24 -2.82 -3.61
CA PHE A 14 0.96 -2.01 -3.75
C PHE A 14 1.62 -2.30 -5.10
N HIS A 15 1.83 -1.28 -5.91
CA HIS A 15 2.56 -1.42 -7.17
C HIS A 15 3.08 -0.07 -7.71
N ASN A 16 4.32 -0.02 -8.19
CA ASN A 16 4.92 1.16 -8.82
C ASN A 16 4.72 2.44 -8.01
N TYR A 17 5.07 2.40 -6.72
CA TYR A 17 4.96 3.52 -5.77
C TYR A 17 3.53 4.07 -5.59
N LYS A 18 2.53 3.30 -6.00
CA LYS A 18 1.10 3.59 -5.90
C LYS A 18 0.41 2.50 -5.10
N VAL A 19 -0.71 2.90 -4.51
CA VAL A 19 -1.63 2.00 -3.83
C VAL A 19 -3.03 2.14 -4.39
N TYR A 20 -3.78 1.05 -4.39
CA TYR A 20 -5.17 1.06 -4.84
C TYR A 20 -5.93 -0.15 -4.32
N VAL A 21 -7.24 0.00 -4.23
CA VAL A 21 -8.16 -1.10 -3.96
C VAL A 21 -8.77 -1.63 -5.26
N ASN A 22 -9.41 -2.80 -5.19
CA ASN A 22 -10.30 -3.23 -6.28
C ASN A 22 -11.71 -2.66 -6.14
N THR A 23 -12.55 -2.99 -7.13
CA THR A 23 -13.95 -2.55 -7.18
C THR A 23 -14.80 -3.13 -6.04
N ALA A 24 -14.43 -4.27 -5.45
CA ALA A 24 -15.16 -4.86 -4.32
C ALA A 24 -15.16 -3.94 -3.10
N CYS A 25 -14.02 -3.28 -2.81
CA CYS A 25 -13.92 -2.30 -1.73
C CYS A 25 -14.86 -1.11 -1.96
N ILE A 26 -14.85 -0.54 -3.18
CA ILE A 26 -15.66 0.63 -3.54
C ILE A 26 -17.16 0.30 -3.47
N LYS A 27 -17.56 -0.88 -3.94
CA LYS A 27 -18.96 -1.33 -3.88
C LYS A 27 -19.45 -1.58 -2.46
N SER A 28 -18.55 -1.96 -1.56
CA SER A 28 -18.90 -2.30 -0.18
C SER A 28 -19.14 -1.06 0.70
N LEU A 29 -18.63 0.12 0.29
CA LEU A 29 -18.82 1.40 0.95
C LEU A 29 -19.18 2.50 -0.08
N PRO A 30 -20.42 2.47 -0.61
CA PRO A 30 -20.85 3.32 -1.71
C PRO A 30 -21.05 4.79 -1.33
N ASP A 31 -20.99 5.15 -0.05
CA ASP A 31 -21.22 6.53 0.41
C ASP A 31 -19.91 7.29 0.67
N PHE A 32 -18.77 6.60 0.66
CA PHE A 32 -17.48 7.18 1.04
C PHE A 32 -16.55 7.37 -0.16
N ASP A 33 -16.16 8.63 -0.39
CA ASP A 33 -15.18 9.00 -1.43
C ASP A 33 -13.74 9.01 -0.94
N TYR A 34 -13.55 9.09 0.39
CA TYR A 34 -12.25 9.26 1.02
C TYR A 34 -12.03 8.18 2.08
N VAL A 35 -10.76 7.78 2.22
CA VAL A 35 -10.31 6.84 3.25
C VAL A 35 -9.01 7.30 3.87
N GLN A 36 -8.78 6.89 5.10
CA GLN A 36 -7.50 6.94 5.77
C GLN A 36 -6.88 5.54 5.77
N ILE A 37 -5.60 5.47 5.41
CA ILE A 37 -4.82 4.22 5.44
C ILE A 37 -4.01 4.20 6.73
N MET A 38 -4.13 3.12 7.49
CA MET A 38 -3.37 2.90 8.72
C MET A 38 -2.65 1.56 8.68
N VAL A 39 -1.51 1.47 9.36
CA VAL A 39 -0.70 0.25 9.44
C VAL A 39 -0.35 0.02 10.90
N ASN A 40 -0.65 -1.18 11.40
CA ASN A 40 -0.12 -1.68 12.66
C ASN A 40 1.20 -2.41 12.36
N PRO A 41 2.37 -1.83 12.73
CA PRO A 41 3.66 -2.42 12.41
C PRO A 41 4.00 -3.65 13.23
N THR A 42 3.35 -3.85 14.39
CA THR A 42 3.55 -5.00 15.27
C THR A 42 2.73 -6.19 14.78
N GLU A 43 1.43 -5.99 14.55
CA GLU A 43 0.53 -7.05 14.07
C GLU A 43 0.64 -7.29 12.56
N LYS A 44 1.40 -6.45 11.84
CA LYS A 44 1.53 -6.48 10.38
C LYS A 44 0.15 -6.46 9.70
N LYS A 45 -0.74 -5.59 10.19
CA LYS A 45 -2.07 -5.36 9.61
C LYS A 45 -2.14 -3.99 8.96
N LEU A 46 -2.84 -3.91 7.85
CA LEU A 46 -3.22 -2.64 7.21
C LEU A 46 -4.73 -2.48 7.32
N THR A 47 -5.17 -1.28 7.69
CA THR A 47 -6.61 -0.95 7.75
C THR A 47 -6.96 0.24 6.87
N LEU A 48 -8.18 0.23 6.34
CA LEU A 48 -8.79 1.37 5.68
C LEU A 48 -10.00 1.84 6.45
N HIS A 49 -9.99 3.12 6.80
CA HIS A 49 -11.04 3.79 7.54
C HIS A 49 -11.74 4.78 6.61
N PRO A 50 -13.04 4.64 6.36
CA PRO A 50 -13.83 5.63 5.63
C PRO A 50 -13.82 6.93 6.40
N CYS A 51 -13.63 8.05 5.69
CA CYS A 51 -13.52 9.34 6.33
C CYS A 51 -14.11 10.47 5.47
N SER A 52 -14.26 11.65 6.07
CA SER A 52 -14.59 12.87 5.34
C SER A 52 -13.35 13.43 4.64
N GLU A 53 -13.55 14.31 3.65
CA GLU A 53 -12.45 14.96 2.93
C GLU A 53 -11.64 15.93 3.79
N TYR A 54 -12.20 16.39 4.90
CA TYR A 54 -11.58 17.34 5.83
C TYR A 54 -10.66 16.66 6.84
N GLU A 55 -10.70 15.33 6.92
CA GLU A 55 -9.86 14.57 7.85
C GLU A 55 -8.39 14.58 7.43
N LYS A 56 -7.50 14.63 8.42
CA LYS A 56 -6.06 14.62 8.18
C LYS A 56 -5.66 13.31 7.48
N ASN A 57 -4.89 13.44 6.39
CA ASN A 57 -4.48 12.33 5.54
C ASN A 57 -5.64 11.60 4.84
N ALA A 58 -6.79 12.25 4.65
CA ALA A 58 -7.85 11.73 3.80
C ALA A 58 -7.34 11.54 2.36
N LEU A 59 -7.53 10.33 1.83
CA LEU A 59 -7.14 9.97 0.48
C LEU A 59 -8.37 9.59 -0.32
N ARG A 60 -8.59 10.29 -1.43
CA ARG A 60 -9.68 9.93 -2.36
C ARG A 60 -9.36 8.62 -3.06
N TRP A 61 -10.09 7.56 -2.74
CA TRP A 61 -9.85 6.19 -3.23
C TRP A 61 -10.67 5.77 -4.44
N CYS A 62 -11.61 6.61 -4.88
CA CYS A 62 -12.40 6.39 -6.09
C CYS A 62 -12.53 7.65 -6.97
N SER A 63 -13.04 7.45 -8.19
CA SER A 63 -13.34 8.53 -9.12
C SER A 63 -14.51 9.41 -8.63
N ALA A 64 -14.48 10.68 -9.02
CA ALA A 64 -15.49 11.70 -8.72
C ALA A 64 -16.76 11.60 -9.61
N THR A 65 -16.99 10.44 -10.20
CA THR A 65 -18.01 10.23 -11.24
C THR A 65 -19.17 9.42 -10.69
N VAL A 66 -20.36 9.59 -11.29
CA VAL A 66 -21.57 8.82 -10.94
C VAL A 66 -21.29 7.31 -10.90
N LYS A 67 -20.58 6.81 -11.92
CA LYS A 67 -20.03 5.46 -11.91
C LYS A 67 -18.66 5.48 -11.24
N ARG A 68 -18.60 5.13 -9.96
CA ARG A 68 -17.35 5.07 -9.19
C ARG A 68 -16.43 3.96 -9.69
N SER A 69 -15.13 4.27 -9.75
CA SER A 69 -14.05 3.33 -10.08
C SER A 69 -12.88 3.52 -9.10
N PRO A 70 -12.13 2.46 -8.75
CA PRO A 70 -10.97 2.61 -7.87
C PRO A 70 -9.91 3.54 -8.44
N ARG A 71 -9.29 4.34 -7.59
CA ARG A 71 -8.22 5.28 -7.95
C ARG A 71 -6.87 4.70 -7.54
N ARG A 72 -5.87 4.86 -8.42
CA ARG A 72 -4.46 4.65 -8.08
C ARG A 72 -3.90 5.89 -7.40
N ILE A 73 -3.62 5.78 -6.12
CA ILE A 73 -3.14 6.89 -5.29
C ILE A 73 -1.61 6.80 -5.20
N ALA A 74 -0.92 7.89 -5.53
CA ALA A 74 0.52 7.99 -5.34
C ALA A 74 0.82 8.37 -3.88
N CYS A 75 1.40 7.46 -3.12
CA CYS A 75 1.77 7.66 -1.72
C CYS A 75 3.18 7.13 -1.48
N ARG A 76 4.19 7.80 -2.05
CA ARG A 76 5.58 7.30 -2.11
C ARG A 76 6.18 7.02 -0.73
N ILE A 77 6.00 7.93 0.22
CA ILE A 77 6.55 7.77 1.58
C ILE A 77 5.88 6.59 2.30
N PHE A 78 4.55 6.50 2.23
CA PHE A 78 3.81 5.38 2.81
C PHE A 78 4.24 4.05 2.20
N PHE A 79 4.32 3.98 0.87
CA PHE A 79 4.78 2.81 0.14
C PHE A 79 6.18 2.39 0.59
N ALA A 80 7.15 3.31 0.61
CA ALA A 80 8.52 3.01 1.03
C ALA A 80 8.59 2.50 2.48
N LYS A 81 7.81 3.10 3.40
CA LYS A 81 7.73 2.64 4.79
C LYS A 81 7.20 1.21 4.90
N VAL A 82 6.17 0.85 4.13
CA VAL A 82 5.63 -0.52 4.13
C VAL A 82 6.62 -1.51 3.52
N MET A 83 7.26 -1.14 2.39
CA MET A 83 8.28 -1.99 1.77
C MET A 83 9.43 -2.27 2.74
N ALA A 84 9.92 -1.24 3.45
CA ALA A 84 10.95 -1.41 4.47
C ALA A 84 10.46 -2.24 5.67
N LEU A 85 9.26 -1.97 6.18
CA LEU A 85 8.66 -2.70 7.32
C LEU A 85 8.53 -4.21 7.06
N MET A 86 8.26 -4.58 5.82
CA MET A 86 8.04 -5.97 5.40
C MET A 86 9.26 -6.60 4.73
N ASN A 87 10.34 -5.84 4.53
CA ASN A 87 11.50 -6.22 3.73
C ASN A 87 11.10 -6.72 2.32
N TRP A 88 10.19 -5.99 1.68
CA TRP A 88 9.67 -6.28 0.34
C TRP A 88 10.43 -5.57 -0.76
N ASN A 89 10.49 -6.19 -1.94
CA ASN A 89 11.07 -5.59 -3.14
C ASN A 89 10.10 -4.56 -3.73
N PRO A 90 10.41 -3.25 -3.74
CA PRO A 90 9.52 -2.22 -4.27
C PRO A 90 9.19 -2.35 -5.76
N GLY A 91 9.99 -3.12 -6.52
CA GLY A 91 9.74 -3.42 -7.93
C GLY A 91 8.66 -4.47 -8.19
N SER A 92 8.26 -5.22 -7.16
CA SER A 92 7.22 -6.26 -7.24
C SER A 92 5.81 -5.67 -7.02
N ARG A 93 4.80 -6.43 -7.43
CA ARG A 93 3.39 -6.13 -7.13
C ARG A 93 2.94 -6.99 -5.96
N TYR A 94 2.39 -6.37 -4.93
CA TYR A 94 1.84 -7.05 -3.76
C TYR A 94 0.34 -6.80 -3.71
N LYS A 95 -0.45 -7.87 -3.72
CA LYS A 95 -1.91 -7.81 -3.60
C LYS A 95 -2.33 -8.53 -2.33
N LEU A 96 -2.98 -7.77 -1.45
CA LEU A 96 -3.50 -8.25 -0.18
C LEU A 96 -4.98 -8.54 -0.33
N PHE A 97 -5.43 -9.63 0.27
CA PHE A 97 -6.84 -9.93 0.44
C PHE A 97 -7.27 -9.47 1.82
N GLY A 98 -8.49 -8.95 1.90
CA GLY A 98 -9.01 -8.41 3.14
C GLY A 98 -10.49 -8.66 3.29
N ASN A 99 -10.99 -8.24 4.44
CA ASN A 99 -12.38 -8.34 4.83
C ASN A 99 -12.87 -6.99 5.36
N LEU A 100 -14.16 -6.72 5.16
CA LEU A 100 -14.83 -5.57 5.76
C LEU A 100 -15.41 -5.99 7.11
N ILE A 101 -15.01 -5.32 8.17
CA ILE A 101 -15.58 -5.46 9.51
C ILE A 101 -16.56 -4.31 9.70
N ARG A 102 -17.79 -4.61 10.11
CA ARG A 102 -18.80 -3.61 10.44
C ARG A 102 -19.17 -3.68 11.92
N SER A 103 -19.30 -2.53 12.54
CA SER A 103 -19.89 -2.31 13.84
C SER A 103 -21.00 -1.26 13.69
N ASN A 104 -21.84 -1.07 14.72
CA ASN A 104 -23.03 -0.21 14.63
C ASN A 104 -22.74 1.23 14.16
N LYS A 105 -21.51 1.74 14.34
CA LYS A 105 -21.12 3.11 13.96
C LYS A 105 -19.94 3.18 12.98
N ASP A 106 -19.24 2.08 12.75
CA ASP A 106 -17.96 2.06 12.04
C ASP A 106 -17.86 0.90 11.05
N ALA A 107 -17.15 1.13 9.95
CA ALA A 107 -16.83 0.10 8.98
C ALA A 107 -15.35 0.21 8.62
N ILE A 108 -14.59 -0.87 8.75
CA ILE A 108 -13.14 -0.87 8.56
C ILE A 108 -12.75 -2.05 7.68
N PHE A 109 -11.97 -1.82 6.63
CA PHE A 109 -11.31 -2.92 5.95
C PHE A 109 -10.04 -3.30 6.69
N THR A 110 -9.79 -4.61 6.81
CA THR A 110 -8.55 -5.14 7.36
C THR A 110 -7.87 -6.02 6.31
N PHE A 111 -6.56 -5.85 6.16
CA PHE A 111 -5.70 -6.60 5.25
C PHE A 111 -4.49 -7.12 6.02
N ASP A 112 -4.10 -8.36 5.74
CA ASP A 112 -2.92 -8.98 6.35
C ASP A 112 -1.69 -8.74 5.48
N LEU A 113 -0.66 -8.10 6.04
CA LEU A 113 0.59 -7.85 5.32
C LEU A 113 1.46 -9.10 5.26
N THR A 114 1.23 -10.15 6.05
CA THR A 114 2.10 -11.34 6.08
C THR A 114 1.83 -12.34 4.96
N ILE A 115 0.66 -12.25 4.31
CA ILE A 115 0.20 -13.20 3.29
C ILE A 115 -0.18 -12.49 1.96
N PRO A 116 0.76 -11.76 1.32
CA PRO A 116 0.50 -11.15 0.03
C PRO A 116 0.46 -12.20 -1.10
N GLU A 117 -0.38 -11.96 -2.10
CA GLU A 117 -0.18 -12.50 -3.44
C GLU A 117 0.87 -11.62 -4.14
N VAL A 118 2.01 -12.21 -4.48
CA VAL A 118 3.15 -11.50 -5.08
C VAL A 118 3.21 -11.81 -6.58
N CYS A 119 3.28 -10.76 -7.39
CA CYS A 119 3.68 -10.88 -8.80
C CYS A 119 5.02 -10.17 -8.98
N GLU A 120 6.06 -10.94 -9.25
CA GLU A 120 7.38 -10.42 -9.56
C GLU A 120 7.43 -9.98 -11.01
N ASN A 121 8.16 -8.89 -11.28
CA ASN A 121 8.49 -8.48 -12.63
C ASN A 121 10.02 -8.49 -12.76
N PRO A 122 10.63 -9.58 -13.25
CA PRO A 122 12.09 -9.71 -13.35
C PRO A 122 12.71 -8.70 -14.34
N ASP A 123 11.91 -8.14 -15.24
CA ASP A 123 12.34 -7.11 -16.20
C ASP A 123 12.19 -5.68 -15.67
N ASN A 124 11.71 -5.50 -14.44
CA ASN A 124 11.70 -4.18 -13.81
C ASN A 124 13.16 -3.71 -13.59
N PRO A 125 13.57 -2.52 -14.08
CA PRO A 125 14.93 -2.01 -13.86
C PRO A 125 15.29 -1.94 -12.37
N ASP A 126 14.33 -1.63 -11.51
CA ASP A 126 14.53 -1.61 -10.05
C ASP A 126 14.88 -3.01 -9.51
N TYR A 127 14.32 -4.08 -10.09
CA TYR A 127 14.65 -5.47 -9.72
C TYR A 127 16.11 -5.79 -10.05
N ARG A 128 16.59 -5.40 -11.23
CA ARG A 128 17.99 -5.62 -11.64
C ARG A 128 18.96 -4.82 -10.78
N SER A 129 18.62 -3.57 -10.45
CA SER A 129 19.43 -2.73 -9.56
C SER A 129 19.53 -3.30 -8.15
N ILE A 130 18.42 -3.80 -7.59
CA ILE A 130 18.39 -4.44 -6.26
C ILE A 130 19.16 -5.77 -6.29
N GLN A 131 18.98 -6.61 -7.31
CA GLN A 131 19.71 -7.87 -7.46
C GLN A 131 21.22 -7.63 -7.56
N ALA A 132 21.63 -6.64 -8.37
CA ALA A 132 23.04 -6.26 -8.53
C ALA A 132 23.64 -5.70 -7.24
N ALA A 133 22.87 -4.93 -6.45
CA ALA A 133 23.30 -4.44 -5.14
C ALA A 133 23.45 -5.60 -4.13
N ALA A 134 22.50 -6.55 -4.13
CA ALA A 134 22.53 -7.72 -3.26
C ALA A 134 23.69 -8.68 -3.59
N SER A 135 24.01 -8.91 -4.86
CA SER A 135 25.15 -9.74 -5.28
C SER A 135 26.51 -9.07 -5.02
N ASN A 136 26.54 -7.75 -4.82
CA ASN A 136 27.74 -6.99 -4.47
C ASN A 136 27.87 -6.70 -2.95
N GLY A 137 27.06 -7.36 -2.10
CA GLY A 137 27.17 -7.23 -0.64
C GLY A 137 26.67 -5.91 -0.06
N TYR A 138 25.98 -5.05 -0.83
CA TYR A 138 25.41 -3.80 -0.34
C TYR A 138 23.96 -4.03 0.10
N THR A 139 23.76 -4.26 1.40
CA THR A 139 22.43 -4.18 2.02
C THR A 139 21.91 -2.75 1.86
N VAL A 140 20.75 -2.59 1.23
CA VAL A 140 20.12 -1.29 0.96
C VAL A 140 19.73 -0.63 2.29
N PHE A 141 20.59 0.25 2.79
CA PHE A 141 20.24 1.25 3.78
C PHE A 141 19.30 2.26 3.13
N CYS A 142 17.99 2.08 3.31
CA CYS A 142 17.05 3.16 3.05
C CYS A 142 16.80 3.90 4.37
N LEU A 143 17.52 5.00 4.56
CA LEU A 143 17.08 6.33 5.02
C LEU A 143 18.33 7.14 5.37
N GLN A 144 18.34 8.38 4.90
CA GLN A 144 19.44 9.34 4.91
C GLN A 144 20.10 9.47 6.30
N THR A 145 21.43 9.36 6.38
CA THR A 145 22.20 10.07 7.41
C THR A 145 22.46 11.49 6.90
N GLU A 146 22.02 12.48 7.67
CA GLU A 146 22.20 13.91 7.43
C GLU A 146 23.70 14.28 7.20
N PRO A 147 24.01 15.36 6.45
CA PRO A 147 25.38 15.82 6.31
C PRO A 147 25.90 16.45 7.60
N LYS A 148 27.19 16.16 7.87
CA LYS A 148 28.01 16.57 9.01
C LYS A 148 27.90 18.07 9.35
N ASN A 149 27.68 18.39 10.63
CA ASN A 149 28.19 19.63 11.22
C ASN A 149 29.36 19.28 12.15
N GLU A 150 30.56 19.44 11.60
CA GLU A 150 31.82 19.38 12.33
C GLU A 150 32.01 20.75 13.01
N ILE A 151 31.74 20.81 14.32
CA ILE A 151 32.20 21.90 15.17
C ILE A 151 33.71 21.70 15.30
N LYS A 152 34.50 22.59 14.69
CA LYS A 152 35.94 22.68 14.96
C LYS A 152 36.11 23.46 16.25
N GLU A 153 36.48 22.77 17.32
CA GLU A 153 37.22 23.37 18.43
C GLU A 153 38.68 23.56 17.97
N VAL A 154 39.14 24.82 17.88
CA VAL A 154 40.41 25.33 18.43
C VAL A 154 40.22 26.82 18.71
#